data_AF-A0AAN6EBR1-F1
#
_entry.id   AF-A0AAN6EBR1-F1
#
_cell.length_a   1.000
_cell.length_b   1.000
_cell.length_c   1.000
_cell.angle_alpha   90.00
_cell.angle_beta   90.00
_cell.angle_gamma   90.00
#
_symmetry.space_group_name_H-M   'P 1'
#
loop_
_entity.id
_entity.type
_entity.pdbx_description
1 polymer ?
#
loop_
_entity_poly.entity_id
_entity_poly.type
_entity_poly.pdbx_seq_one_letter_code
_entity_poly.pdbx_strand_id
1 'polypeptide(L)' 'MSSLVEQSKRSAAFAAVDKHVLPSVRVLGIGSGSTVVYAVDRLLELKNQNKLNPDLVCVPTSFQSKQLITDAGLRSADLD' A
#
# COMPACT_ATOMS: atom_id res chain seq x y z
N MET A 1 18.55 16.01 -0.82
CA MET A 1 18.51 14.82 -1.71
C MET A 1 18.20 13.61 -0.87
N SER A 2 17.22 12.78 -1.24
CA SER A 2 16.99 11.49 -0.56
C SER A 2 18.14 10.53 -0.86
N SER A 3 18.48 9.66 0.09
CA SER A 3 19.55 8.68 -0.10
C SER A 3 19.21 7.69 -1.21
N LEU A 4 20.23 7.07 -1.82
CA LEU A 4 20.02 6.01 -2.83
C LEU A 4 19.15 4.87 -2.28
N VAL A 5 19.24 4.59 -0.98
CA VAL A 5 18.43 3.58 -0.30
C VAL A 5 16.95 3.97 -0.33
N GLU A 6 16.61 5.20 0.03
CA GLU A 6 15.20 5.65 0.03
C GLU A 6 14.62 5.72 -1.39
N GLN A 7 15.42 6.15 -2.38
CA GLN A 7 15.02 6.12 -3.78
C GLN A 7 14.76 4.68 -4.26
N SER A 8 15.61 3.73 -3.86
CA SER A 8 15.46 2.32 -4.22
C SER A 8 14.22 1.69 -3.57
N LYS A 9 13.96 1.99 -2.29
CA LYS A 9 12.74 1.56 -1.60
C LYS A 9 11.49 2.06 -2.31
N ARG A 10 11.45 3.35 -2.64
CA ARG A 10 10.33 3.96 -3.36
C ARG A 10 10.12 3.31 -4.72
N SER A 11 11.18 3.16 -5.50
CA SER A 11 11.11 2.54 -6.83
C SER A 11 10.57 1.11 -6.78
N ALA A 12 11.10 0.29 -5.87
CA ALA A 12 10.66 -1.09 -5.68
C ALA A 12 9.19 -1.18 -5.24
N ALA A 13 8.78 -0.34 -4.28
CA ALA A 13 7.41 -0.30 -3.78
C ALA A 13 6.41 0.13 -4.87
N PHE A 14 6.72 1.17 -5.63
CA PHE A 14 5.88 1.65 -6.73
C PHE A 14 5.74 0.59 -7.82
N ALA A 15 6.86 -0.03 -8.23
CA ALA A 15 6.84 -1.09 -9.23
C ALA A 15 6.01 -2.30 -8.79
N ALA A 16 6.08 -2.69 -7.51
CA ALA A 16 5.29 -3.78 -6.97
C ALA A 16 3.78 -3.47 -7.02
N VAL A 17 3.37 -2.26 -6.61
CA VAL A 17 1.97 -1.84 -6.64
C VAL A 17 1.45 -1.78 -8.08
N ASP A 18 2.17 -1.10 -8.97
CA ASP A 18 1.75 -0.91 -10.36
C ASP A 18 1.61 -2.24 -11.12
N LYS A 19 2.47 -3.22 -10.82
CA LYS A 19 2.48 -4.51 -11.50
C LYS A 19 1.44 -5.49 -10.96
N HIS A 20 1.14 -5.44 -9.66
CA HIS A 20 0.41 -6.51 -8.98
C HIS A 20 -0.93 -6.11 -8.37
N VAL A 21 -1.17 -4.83 -8.10
CA VAL A 21 -2.45 -4.35 -7.54
C VAL A 21 -3.40 -4.03 -8.68
N LEU A 22 -3.95 -5.09 -9.26
CA LEU A 22 -4.90 -5.00 -10.38
C LEU A 22 -6.31 -4.64 -9.88
N PRO A 23 -7.19 -4.07 -10.73
CA PRO A 23 -8.58 -3.78 -10.36
C PRO A 23 -9.39 -4.99 -9.90
N SER A 24 -8.96 -6.23 -10.20
CA SER A 24 -9.59 -7.47 -9.73
C SER A 24 -9.20 -7.84 -8.30
N VAL A 25 -8.15 -7.25 -7.72
CA VAL A 25 -7.71 -7.52 -6.35
C VAL A 25 -8.71 -6.91 -5.37
N ARG A 26 -9.29 -7.76 -4.53
CA ARG A 26 -10.24 -7.33 -3.46
C ARG A 26 -9.64 -7.35 -2.07
N VAL A 27 -8.61 -8.19 -1.84
CA VAL A 27 -7.95 -8.30 -0.54
C VAL A 27 -6.44 -8.16 -0.76
N LEU A 28 -5.81 -7.26 -0.01
CA LEU A 28 -4.38 -6.96 -0.14
C LEU A 28 -3.71 -6.98 1.24
N GLY A 29 -2.75 -7.87 1.42
CA GLY A 29 -1.90 -7.87 2.61
C GLY A 29 -0.92 -6.69 2.59
N ILE A 30 -0.82 -5.95 3.70
CA ILE A 30 0.10 -4.83 3.86
C ILE A 30 1.19 -5.23 4.86
N GLY A 31 2.40 -5.34 4.32
CA GLY A 31 3.60 -5.67 5.07
C GLY A 31 3.99 -4.61 6.11
N SER A 32 5.05 -4.89 6.84
CA SER A 32 5.63 -3.98 7.84
C SER A 32 7.02 -3.52 7.40
N GLY A 33 7.42 -2.30 7.77
CA GLY A 33 8.76 -1.74 7.52
C GLY A 33 8.77 -0.50 6.64
N SER A 34 9.92 0.18 6.58
CA SER A 34 10.04 1.50 5.94
C SER A 34 9.77 1.52 4.43
N THR A 35 9.93 0.40 3.73
CA THR A 35 9.64 0.33 2.29
C THR A 35 8.15 0.37 1.99
N VAL A 36 7.29 -0.18 2.87
CA VAL A 36 5.84 -0.28 2.61
C VAL A 36 5.14 1.08 2.66
N VAL A 37 5.76 2.08 3.31
CA VAL A 37 5.27 3.46 3.33
C VAL A 37 5.05 3.97 1.90
N TYR A 38 6.04 3.76 1.04
CA TYR A 38 5.97 4.14 -0.37
C TYR A 38 4.96 3.32 -1.18
N ALA A 39 4.67 2.07 -0.78
CA ALA A 39 3.63 1.28 -1.42
C ALA A 39 2.24 1.86 -1.10
N VAL A 40 2.03 2.26 0.15
CA VAL A 40 0.78 2.92 0.57
C VAL A 40 0.62 4.28 -0.09
N ASP A 41 1.71 5.06 -0.24
CA ASP A 41 1.68 6.30 -1.03
C ASP A 41 1.19 6.04 -2.45
N ARG A 42 1.70 4.99 -3.11
CA ARG A 42 1.27 4.64 -4.47
C ARG A 42 -0.19 4.16 -4.51
N LEU A 43 -0.64 3.39 -3.51
CA LEU A 43 -2.04 3.00 -3.40
C LEU A 43 -2.96 4.21 -3.26
N LEU A 44 -2.57 5.22 -2.46
CA LEU A 44 -3.29 6.48 -2.34
C LEU A 44 -3.42 7.21 -3.68
N GLU A 45 -2.33 7.30 -4.45
CA GLU A 45 -2.37 7.89 -5.79
C GLU A 45 -3.36 7.15 -6.71
N LEU A 46 -3.34 5.81 -6.70
CA LEU A 46 -4.25 5.00 -7.52
C LEU A 46 -5.71 5.12 -7.05
N LYS A 47 -5.95 5.20 -5.74
CA LYS A 47 -7.28 5.44 -5.17
C LYS A 47 -7.85 6.77 -5.68
N ASN A 48 -7.07 7.84 -5.61
CA ASN A 48 -7.48 9.18 -6.07
C ASN A 48 -7.74 9.22 -7.59
N GLN A 49 -7.12 8.31 -8.34
CA GLN A 49 -7.34 8.12 -9.78
C GLN A 49 -8.48 7.14 -10.10
N ASN A 50 -9.19 6.61 -9.09
CA ASN A 50 -10.21 5.56 -9.25
C ASN A 50 -9.69 4.30 -9.97
N LYS A 51 -8.41 3.95 -9.76
CA LYS A 51 -7.75 2.77 -10.36
C LYS A 51 -7.68 1.56 -9.44
N LEU A 52 -8.09 1.71 -8.18
CA LEU A 52 -8.22 0.59 -7.26
C LEU A 52 -9.63 0.00 -7.32
N ASN A 53 -9.75 -1.27 -6.93
CA ASN A 53 -11.05 -1.87 -6.70
C ASN A 53 -11.79 -1.08 -5.58
N PRO A 54 -13.05 -0.66 -5.78
CA PRO A 54 -13.82 0.03 -4.74
C PRO A 54 -14.04 -0.86 -3.51
N ASP A 55 -14.06 -2.18 -3.72
CA ASP A 55 -14.16 -3.21 -2.70
C ASP A 55 -12.80 -3.72 -2.20
N LEU A 56 -11.69 -3.02 -2.47
CA LEU A 56 -10.38 -3.34 -1.89
C LEU A 56 -10.38 -3.21 -0.35
N VAL A 57 -9.93 -4.26 0.32
CA VAL A 57 -9.69 -4.31 1.77
C VAL A 57 -8.20 -4.62 2.00
N CYS A 58 -7.58 -3.87 2.89
CA CYS A 58 -6.18 -4.03 3.27
C CYS A 58 -6.09 -4.80 4.59
N VAL A 59 -5.22 -5.82 4.64
CA VAL A 59 -4.99 -6.65 5.82
C VAL A 59 -3.62 -6.32 6.41
N PRO A 60 -3.53 -5.71 7.60
CA PRO A 60 -2.26 -5.34 8.20
C PRO A 60 -1.51 -6.56 8.75
N THR A 61 -0.18 -6.49 8.73
CA THR A 61 0.72 -7.49 9.35
C THR A 61 1.27 -7.06 10.71
N SER A 62 1.04 -5.80 11.10
CA SER A 62 1.43 -5.22 12.38
C SER A 62 0.58 -3.99 12.73
N PHE A 63 0.66 -3.54 13.98
CA PHE A 63 0.08 -2.27 14.41
C PHE A 63 0.52 -1.07 13.57
N GLN A 64 1.80 -0.99 13.20
CA GLN A 64 2.31 0.10 12.37
C GLN A 64 1.69 0.08 10.97
N SER A 65 1.58 -1.10 10.36
CA SER A 65 0.91 -1.23 9.06
C SER A 65 -0.59 -0.90 9.14
N LYS A 66 -1.27 -1.27 10.25
CA LYS A 66 -2.67 -0.90 10.49
C LYS A 66 -2.86 0.61 10.58
N GLN A 67 -1.97 1.29 11.32
CA GLN A 67 -1.97 2.74 11.41
C GLN A 67 -1.75 3.37 10.03
N LEU A 68 -0.75 2.90 9.28
CA LEU A 68 -0.43 3.40 7.94
C LEU A 68 -1.61 3.29 6.97
N ILE A 69 -2.34 2.16 6.97
CA ILE A 69 -3.57 1.97 6.17
C ILE A 69 -4.66 2.95 6.59
N THR A 70 -4.84 3.13 7.90
CA THR A 70 -5.88 3.99 8.49
C THR A 70 -5.62 5.46 8.18
N ASP A 71 -4.37 5.91 8.31
CA ASP A 71 -3.94 7.28 7.99
C ASP A 71 -4.08 7.58 6.49
N ALA A 72 -3.90 6.57 5.64
CA ALA A 72 -4.19 6.65 4.21
C ALA A 72 -5.69 6.59 3.87
N GLY A 73 -6.58 6.45 4.85
CA GLY A 73 -8.01 6.30 4.62
C GLY A 73 -8.36 5.09 3.74
N LEU A 74 -7.52 4.06 3.74
CA LEU A 74 -7.81 2.78 3.08
C LEU A 74 -8.62 1.90 4.04
N ARG A 75 -9.50 1.05 3.49
CA ARG A 75 -10.29 0.13 4.34
C ARG A 75 -9.37 -0.95 4.90
N SER A 76 -9.41 -1.13 6.20
CA SER A 76 -8.63 -2.12 6.93
C SER A 76 -9.54 -3.24 7.46
N ALA A 77 -9.07 -4.48 7.43
CA ALA A 77 -9.70 -5.61 8.11
C ALA A 77 -8.63 -6.52 8.72
N ASP A 78 -9.00 -7.26 9.75
CA ASP A 78 -8.15 -8.29 10.35
C ASP A 78 -8.47 -9.67 9.69
N LEU A 79 -7.66 -10.71 9.97
CA LEU A 79 -7.83 -12.05 9.36
C LEU A 79 -8.83 -12.95 10.09
N ASP A 80 -9.31 -12.52 11.26
CA ASP A 80 -10.20 -13.27 12.15
C ASP A 80 -11.69 -13.05 11.82
#